data_AF-A0AAD5PLN9-F1
#
_entry.id   AF-A0AAD5PLN9-F1
#
_cell.length_a   1.000
_cell.length_b   1.000
_cell.length_c   1.000
_cell.angle_alpha   90.00
_cell.angle_beta   90.00
_cell.angle_gamma   90.00
#
_symmetry.space_group_name_H-M   'P 1'
#
loop_
_entity.id
_entity.type
_entity.pdbx_description
1 polymer ?
#
loop_
_entity_poly.entity_id
_entity_poly.type
_entity_poly.pdbx_seq_one_letter_code
_entity_poly.pdbx_strand_id
1 'polypeptide(L)'
;MLAQADAGLVLVDPASGRIEGLNPAWPQWLGRSKASLQGAVFWEEGGWQQPDVVRTLVSLTSLPLAMPPMAVTGMTQDQQSLSLVMSARSVNLADRRLVLCTLVRSSLAQAMSISSSVAETALMGVVQALITVLEVHDPDSIGPPKARGRSGRHLGQKAAVGARRGRVGGFGGADP
;
A
#
# COMPACT_ATOMS: atom_id res chain seq x y z
N MET A 1 -25.60 6.93 -24.35
CA MET A 1 -25.79 5.49 -24.09
C MET A 1 -25.33 5.01 -22.70
N LEU A 2 -24.51 5.74 -21.93
CA LEU A 2 -24.05 5.33 -20.58
C LEU A 2 -25.02 5.62 -19.41
N ALA A 3 -26.17 6.24 -19.68
CA ALA A 3 -27.15 6.63 -18.65
C ALA A 3 -28.08 5.46 -18.21
N GLN A 4 -27.96 4.29 -18.82
CA GLN A 4 -28.79 3.11 -18.57
C GLN A 4 -27.99 1.88 -18.09
N ALA A 5 -26.68 2.01 -17.88
CA ALA A 5 -25.90 0.90 -17.33
C ALA A 5 -26.25 0.71 -15.85
N ASP A 6 -26.51 -0.53 -15.41
CA ASP A 6 -26.60 -0.91 -13.99
C ASP A 6 -25.21 -0.94 -13.33
N ALA A 7 -24.38 0.02 -13.71
CA ALA A 7 -23.02 0.20 -13.28
C ALA A 7 -22.76 1.69 -13.01
N GLY A 8 -22.28 2.00 -11.82
CA GLY A 8 -21.77 3.30 -11.44
C GLY A 8 -20.39 3.49 -12.03
N LEU A 9 -20.21 4.52 -12.84
CA LEU A 9 -18.91 4.88 -13.42
C LEU A 9 -18.48 6.19 -12.81
N VAL A 10 -17.31 6.19 -12.17
CA VAL A 10 -16.74 7.35 -11.49
C VAL A 10 -15.30 7.52 -11.94
N LEU A 11 -14.98 8.67 -12.52
CA LEU A 11 -13.63 9.12 -12.82
C LEU A 11 -13.10 9.89 -11.64
N VAL A 12 -11.97 9.44 -11.10
CA VAL A 12 -11.34 9.98 -9.90
C VAL A 12 -9.92 10.42 -10.25
N ASP A 13 -9.55 11.61 -9.80
CA ASP A 13 -8.14 12.02 -9.77
C ASP A 13 -7.42 11.21 -8.67
N PRO A 14 -6.45 10.36 -9.01
CA PRO A 14 -5.78 9.52 -8.01
C PRO A 14 -4.99 10.31 -6.97
N ALA A 15 -4.55 11.54 -7.27
CA ALA A 15 -3.75 12.33 -6.34
C ALA A 15 -4.63 12.99 -5.26
N SER A 16 -5.76 13.57 -5.67
CA SER A 16 -6.64 14.31 -4.78
C SER A 16 -7.86 13.51 -4.29
N GLY A 17 -8.19 12.40 -4.96
CA GLY A 17 -9.42 11.66 -4.72
C GLY A 17 -10.68 12.34 -5.25
N ARG A 18 -10.53 13.48 -5.94
CA ARG A 18 -11.68 14.25 -6.42
C ARG A 18 -12.36 13.56 -7.58
N ILE A 19 -13.69 13.62 -7.57
CA ILE A 19 -14.52 13.12 -8.65
C ILE A 19 -14.47 14.12 -9.82
N GLU A 20 -13.82 13.71 -10.91
CA GLU A 20 -13.67 14.47 -12.15
C GLU A 20 -14.85 14.24 -13.09
N GLY A 21 -15.51 13.09 -12.98
CA GLY A 21 -16.73 12.82 -13.74
C GLY A 21 -17.44 11.58 -13.24
N LEU A 22 -18.75 11.52 -13.46
CA LEU A 22 -19.55 10.37 -13.09
C LEU A 22 -20.81 10.23 -13.94
N ASN A 23 -21.27 8.99 -14.09
CA ASN A 23 -22.60 8.70 -14.64
C ASN A 23 -23.68 8.80 -13.53
N PRO A 24 -24.98 8.81 -13.88
CA PRO A 24 -26.03 9.04 -12.88
C PRO A 24 -26.33 7.83 -11.99
N ALA A 25 -25.86 6.63 -12.33
CA ALA A 25 -26.26 5.39 -11.65
C ALA A 25 -25.88 5.38 -10.17
N TRP A 26 -24.60 5.61 -9.83
CA TRP A 26 -24.15 5.63 -8.43
C TRP A 26 -24.80 6.75 -7.59
N PRO A 27 -24.87 8.02 -8.05
CA PRO A 27 -25.65 9.05 -7.36
C PRO A 27 -27.10 8.64 -7.06
N GLN A 28 -27.79 8.05 -8.04
CA GLN A 28 -29.17 7.59 -7.87
C GLN A 28 -29.29 6.51 -6.80
N TRP A 29 -28.34 5.56 -6.74
CA TRP A 29 -28.32 4.54 -5.69
C TRP A 29 -28.11 5.14 -4.30
N LEU A 30 -27.33 6.22 -4.20
CA LEU A 30 -27.09 6.93 -2.94
C LEU A 30 -28.25 7.85 -2.53
N GLY A 31 -29.24 8.08 -3.41
CA GLY A 31 -30.28 9.11 -3.19
C GLY A 31 -29.77 10.53 -3.41
N ARG A 32 -28.65 10.72 -4.14
CA ARG A 32 -27.98 12.01 -4.32
C ARG A 32 -27.98 12.47 -5.76
N SER A 33 -27.82 13.78 -5.94
CA SER A 33 -27.65 14.35 -7.28
C SER A 33 -26.21 14.17 -7.78
N LYS A 34 -26.04 14.07 -9.10
CA LYS A 34 -24.70 14.11 -9.71
C LYS A 34 -23.93 15.38 -9.33
N ALA A 35 -24.61 16.53 -9.35
CA ALA A 35 -24.00 17.83 -9.07
C ALA A 35 -23.42 17.91 -7.65
N SER A 36 -24.09 17.30 -6.67
CA SER A 36 -23.58 17.28 -5.28
C SER A 36 -22.34 16.41 -5.08
N LEU A 37 -22.07 15.47 -5.98
CA LEU A 37 -20.92 14.56 -5.89
C LEU A 37 -19.76 14.99 -6.80
N GLN A 38 -20.03 15.81 -7.81
CA GLN A 38 -19.01 16.31 -8.71
C GLN A 38 -17.99 17.16 -7.94
N GLY A 39 -16.70 16.84 -8.09
CA GLY A 39 -15.60 17.54 -7.41
C GLY A 39 -15.39 17.17 -5.94
N ALA A 40 -16.29 16.39 -5.34
CA ALA A 40 -16.15 15.88 -3.97
C ALA A 40 -15.15 14.71 -3.91
N VAL A 41 -14.75 14.31 -2.70
CA VAL A 41 -13.76 13.25 -2.49
C VAL A 41 -14.45 11.88 -2.48
N PHE A 42 -14.05 11.01 -3.39
CA PHE A 42 -14.78 9.78 -3.69
C PHE A 42 -14.98 8.85 -2.47
N TRP A 43 -13.95 8.67 -1.65
CA TRP A 43 -14.01 7.82 -0.45
C TRP A 43 -14.68 8.49 0.76
N GLU A 44 -15.09 9.75 0.66
CA GLU A 44 -15.86 10.45 1.71
C GLU A 44 -17.36 10.41 1.41
N GLU A 45 -17.75 10.41 0.13
CA GLU A 45 -19.16 10.63 -0.24
C GLU A 45 -20.02 9.36 -0.37
N GLY A 46 -19.41 8.17 -0.47
CA GLY A 46 -20.15 6.92 -0.70
C GLY A 46 -20.73 6.26 0.54
N GLY A 47 -20.56 6.86 1.72
CA GLY A 47 -20.90 6.22 2.99
C GLY A 47 -20.19 4.87 3.15
N TRP A 48 -18.96 4.77 2.63
CA TRP A 48 -18.21 3.53 2.56
C TRP A 48 -17.96 3.00 3.97
N GLN A 49 -18.24 1.72 4.19
CA GLN A 49 -17.85 1.04 5.42
C GLN A 49 -16.33 0.78 5.46
N GLN A 50 -15.68 0.72 4.28
CA GLN A 50 -14.23 0.52 4.15
C GLN A 50 -13.57 1.66 3.33
N PRO A 51 -13.55 2.91 3.82
CA PRO A 51 -13.06 4.05 3.06
C PRO A 51 -11.56 3.93 2.72
N ASP A 52 -10.74 3.38 3.63
CA ASP A 52 -9.31 3.18 3.42
C ASP A 52 -9.01 2.15 2.31
N VAL A 53 -9.84 1.11 2.21
CA VAL A 53 -9.73 0.09 1.15
C VAL A 53 -10.04 0.72 -0.21
N VAL A 54 -11.09 1.53 -0.28
CA VAL A 54 -11.47 2.27 -1.51
C VAL A 54 -10.36 3.23 -1.91
N ARG A 55 -9.86 4.02 -0.97
CA ARG A 55 -8.74 4.95 -1.19
C ARG A 55 -7.48 4.24 -1.68
N THR A 56 -7.14 3.11 -1.05
CA THR A 56 -5.96 2.32 -1.40
C THR A 56 -6.08 1.78 -2.83
N LEU A 57 -7.22 1.21 -3.20
CA LEU A 57 -7.44 0.73 -4.57
C LEU A 57 -7.31 1.86 -5.60
N VAL A 58 -7.91 3.03 -5.35
CA VAL A 58 -7.77 4.17 -6.25
C VAL A 58 -6.30 4.59 -6.36
N SER A 59 -5.61 4.71 -5.23
CA SER A 59 -4.20 5.13 -5.20
C SER A 59 -3.29 4.15 -5.94
N LEU A 60 -3.48 2.85 -5.76
CA LEU A 60 -2.64 1.79 -6.34
C LEU A 60 -2.92 1.53 -7.83
N THR A 61 -4.09 1.91 -8.37
CA THR A 61 -4.32 1.81 -9.82
C THR A 61 -3.45 2.76 -10.66
N SER A 62 -2.71 3.66 -10.02
CA SER A 62 -1.61 4.40 -10.65
C SER A 62 -0.37 3.52 -10.94
N LEU A 63 -0.38 2.26 -10.53
CA LEU A 63 0.65 1.29 -10.86
C LEU A 63 0.19 0.38 -11.99
N PRO A 64 1.10 -0.20 -12.79
CA PRO A 64 0.78 -1.15 -13.85
C PRO A 64 0.42 -2.53 -13.27
N LEU A 65 -0.46 -2.55 -12.26
CA LEU A 65 -0.89 -3.75 -11.55
C LEU A 65 -2.33 -4.07 -11.95
N ALA A 66 -2.59 -5.34 -12.28
CA ALA A 66 -3.94 -5.82 -12.50
C ALA A 66 -4.68 -5.87 -11.15
N MET A 67 -5.51 -4.87 -10.88
CA MET A 67 -6.29 -4.81 -9.65
C MET A 67 -7.49 -5.76 -9.75
N PRO A 68 -7.62 -6.76 -8.87
CA PRO A 68 -8.80 -7.61 -8.86
C PRO A 68 -10.04 -6.79 -8.43
N PRO A 69 -11.24 -7.13 -8.94
CA PRO A 69 -12.47 -6.55 -8.40
C PRO A 69 -12.60 -6.85 -6.91
N MET A 70 -12.98 -5.85 -6.12
CA MET A 70 -13.12 -5.96 -4.67
C MET A 70 -14.57 -5.75 -4.26
N ALA A 71 -15.05 -6.56 -3.33
CA ALA A 71 -16.32 -6.30 -2.69
C ALA A 71 -16.17 -5.13 -1.72
N VAL A 72 -17.06 -4.14 -1.83
CA VAL A 72 -17.13 -2.98 -0.96
C VAL A 72 -18.57 -2.73 -0.56
N THR A 73 -18.76 -2.16 0.61
CA THR A 73 -20.09 -1.79 1.10
C THR A 73 -20.19 -0.27 1.19
N GLY A 74 -21.14 0.30 0.44
CA GLY A 74 -21.57 1.69 0.58
C GLY A 74 -22.82 1.80 1.43
N MET A 75 -23.23 3.03 1.73
CA MET A 75 -24.48 3.31 2.44
C MET A 75 -25.30 4.34 1.65
N THR A 76 -26.60 4.09 1.50
CA THR A 76 -27.53 5.08 0.95
C THR A 76 -27.85 6.16 1.98
N GLN A 77 -28.49 7.26 1.56
CA GLN A 77 -28.97 8.29 2.49
C GLN A 77 -29.91 7.75 3.58
N ASP A 78 -30.72 6.72 3.25
CA ASP A 78 -31.64 6.07 4.17
C ASP A 78 -30.95 5.04 5.09
N GLN A 79 -29.62 5.07 5.19
CA GLN A 79 -28.79 4.12 5.92
C GLN A 79 -28.96 2.65 5.50
N GLN A 80 -29.32 2.41 4.23
CA GLN A 80 -29.37 1.06 3.70
C GLN A 80 -27.99 0.67 3.15
N SER A 81 -27.55 -0.54 3.46
CA SER A 81 -26.29 -1.06 2.93
C SER A 81 -26.41 -1.38 1.44
N LEU A 82 -25.45 -0.90 0.67
CA LEU A 82 -25.32 -1.14 -0.75
C LEU A 82 -24.11 -2.06 -0.99
N SER A 83 -24.38 -3.33 -1.29
CA SER A 83 -23.33 -4.32 -1.61
C SER A 83 -22.87 -4.16 -3.05
N LEU A 84 -21.60 -3.79 -3.22
CA LEU A 84 -21.01 -3.45 -4.50
C LEU A 84 -19.77 -4.30 -4.78
N VAL A 85 -19.57 -4.63 -6.04
CA VAL A 85 -18.24 -5.00 -6.55
C VAL A 85 -17.65 -3.78 -7.23
N MET A 86 -16.48 -3.37 -6.79
CA MET A 86 -15.71 -2.27 -7.37
C MET A 86 -14.51 -2.82 -8.14
N SER A 87 -14.34 -2.36 -9.36
CA SER A 87 -13.09 -2.50 -10.10
C SER A 87 -12.57 -1.11 -10.44
N ALA A 88 -11.26 -0.98 -10.62
CA ALA A 88 -10.68 0.27 -11.04
C ALA A 88 -9.54 0.06 -12.02
N ARG A 89 -9.43 0.98 -12.97
CA ARG A 89 -8.39 0.98 -13.99
C ARG A 89 -7.92 2.40 -14.26
N SER A 90 -6.62 2.53 -14.54
CA SER A 90 -6.08 3.79 -15.03
C SER A 90 -6.61 4.10 -16.43
N VAL A 91 -6.94 5.36 -16.69
CA VAL A 91 -7.30 5.90 -18.00
C VAL A 91 -6.55 7.21 -18.23
N ASN A 92 -6.07 7.43 -19.45
CA ASN A 92 -5.45 8.70 -19.83
C ASN A 92 -6.50 9.55 -20.56
N LEU A 93 -6.74 10.75 -20.06
CA LEU A 93 -7.70 11.69 -20.63
C LEU A 93 -7.07 13.09 -20.67
N ALA A 94 -6.90 13.67 -21.86
CA ALA A 94 -6.30 14.98 -22.06
C ALA A 94 -4.96 15.16 -21.31
N ASP A 95 -4.04 14.19 -21.50
CA ASP A 95 -2.72 14.11 -20.86
C ASP A 95 -2.71 14.03 -19.32
N ARG A 96 -3.89 13.90 -18.70
CA ARG A 96 -4.04 13.61 -17.28
C ARG A 96 -4.34 12.13 -17.07
N ARG A 97 -3.67 11.53 -16.09
CA ARG A 97 -3.94 10.17 -15.65
C ARG A 97 -5.04 10.18 -14.60
N LEU A 98 -6.18 9.56 -14.93
CA LEU A 98 -7.32 9.40 -14.04
C LEU A 98 -7.56 7.92 -13.74
N VAL A 99 -8.39 7.65 -12.74
CA VAL A 99 -8.84 6.31 -12.40
C VAL A 99 -10.31 6.19 -12.71
N LEU A 100 -10.68 5.23 -13.56
CA LEU A 100 -12.08 4.86 -13.75
C LEU A 100 -12.45 3.76 -12.76
N CYS A 101 -13.23 4.11 -11.75
CA CYS A 101 -13.89 3.19 -10.84
C CYS A 101 -15.22 2.74 -11.45
N THR A 102 -15.42 1.43 -11.54
CA THR A 102 -16.67 0.79 -11.97
C THR A 102 -17.28 0.07 -10.79
N LEU A 103 -18.50 0.46 -10.42
CA LEU A 103 -19.27 -0.05 -9.30
C LEU A 103 -20.45 -0.84 -9.85
N VAL A 104 -20.61 -2.09 -9.44
CA VAL A 104 -21.73 -2.94 -9.84
C VAL A 104 -22.46 -3.42 -8.60
N ARG A 105 -23.78 -3.23 -8.54
CA ARG A 105 -24.61 -3.81 -7.48
C ARG A 105 -24.59 -5.32 -7.61
N SER A 106 -24.27 -6.00 -6.52
CA SER A 106 -24.15 -7.45 -6.55
C SER A 106 -24.47 -8.06 -5.21
N SER A 107 -25.40 -9.02 -5.20
CA SER A 107 -25.63 -9.89 -4.04
C SER A 107 -24.44 -10.82 -3.78
N LEU A 108 -23.56 -11.05 -4.77
CA LEU A 108 -22.30 -11.77 -4.56
C LEU A 108 -21.30 -10.96 -3.72
N ALA A 109 -21.41 -9.63 -3.68
CA ALA A 109 -20.59 -8.81 -2.79
C ALA A 109 -20.90 -9.11 -1.30
N GLN A 110 -22.13 -9.52 -0.97
CA GLN A 110 -22.47 -10.05 0.36
C GLN A 110 -21.70 -11.34 0.65
N ALA A 111 -21.67 -12.29 -0.30
CA ALA A 111 -20.90 -13.54 -0.15
C ALA A 111 -19.38 -13.29 -0.05
N MET A 112 -18.84 -12.30 -0.76
CA MET A 112 -17.43 -11.91 -0.67
C MET A 112 -17.12 -11.18 0.66
N SER A 113 -18.04 -10.37 1.18
CA SER A 113 -17.87 -9.67 2.48
C SER A 113 -17.85 -10.62 3.69
N ILE A 114 -18.47 -11.80 3.56
CA ILE A 114 -18.45 -12.86 4.58
C ILE A 114 -17.10 -13.58 4.60
N SER A 115 -16.29 -13.46 3.54
CA SER A 115 -14.96 -14.07 3.46
C SER A 115 -13.88 -12.99 3.55
N SER A 116 -13.59 -12.54 4.77
CA SER A 116 -12.48 -11.60 5.06
C SER A 116 -11.15 -12.08 4.46
N SER A 117 -10.96 -13.40 4.35
CA SER A 117 -9.79 -14.03 3.77
C SER A 117 -9.59 -13.74 2.28
N VAL A 118 -10.67 -13.54 1.50
CA VAL A 118 -10.58 -13.30 0.05
C VAL A 118 -10.12 -11.86 -0.24
N ALA A 119 -10.63 -10.89 0.52
CA ALA A 119 -10.18 -9.50 0.43
C ALA A 119 -8.72 -9.35 0.89
N GLU A 120 -8.34 -10.04 1.98
CA GLU A 120 -6.95 -10.09 2.45
C GLU A 120 -6.02 -10.78 1.44
N THR A 121 -6.45 -11.88 0.82
CA THR A 121 -5.66 -12.59 -0.21
C THR A 121 -5.47 -11.74 -1.46
N ALA A 122 -6.52 -11.03 -1.90
CA ALA A 122 -6.43 -10.11 -3.03
C ALA A 122 -5.49 -8.93 -2.73
N LEU A 123 -5.57 -8.38 -1.51
CA LEU A 123 -4.68 -7.31 -1.07
C LEU A 123 -3.23 -7.80 -0.94
N MET A 124 -3.01 -9.01 -0.42
CA MET A 124 -1.68 -9.63 -0.35
C MET A 124 -1.09 -9.87 -1.74
N GLY A 125 -1.91 -10.29 -2.72
CA GLY A 125 -1.48 -10.41 -4.11
C GLY A 125 -1.04 -9.06 -4.70
N VAL A 126 -1.77 -7.99 -4.38
CA VAL A 126 -1.39 -6.62 -4.78
C VAL A 126 -0.10 -6.16 -4.08
N VAL A 127 0.06 -6.44 -2.78
CA VAL A 127 1.29 -6.14 -2.02
C VAL A 127 2.49 -6.91 -2.57
N GLN A 128 2.33 -8.19 -2.93
CA GLN A 128 3.40 -8.97 -3.56
C GLN A 128 3.78 -8.39 -4.93
N ALA A 129 2.79 -8.02 -5.75
CA ALA A 129 3.08 -7.42 -7.05
C ALA A 129 3.73 -6.03 -6.91
N LEU A 130 3.37 -5.26 -5.88
CA LEU A 130 4.04 -4.02 -5.47
C LEU A 130 5.51 -4.27 -5.11
N ILE A 131 5.80 -5.27 -4.28
CA ILE A 131 7.16 -5.67 -3.91
C ILE A 131 7.95 -6.01 -5.18
N THR A 132 7.40 -6.85 -6.06
CA THR A 132 8.08 -7.24 -7.30
C THR A 132 8.35 -6.04 -8.23
N VAL A 133 7.39 -5.13 -8.40
CA VAL A 133 7.61 -3.93 -9.23
C VAL A 133 8.65 -3.00 -8.61
N LEU A 134 8.66 -2.84 -7.28
CA LEU A 134 9.66 -2.04 -6.58
C LEU A 134 11.06 -2.69 -6.62
N GLU A 135 11.16 -4.01 -6.48
CA GLU A 135 12.41 -4.76 -6.60
C GLU A 135 13.00 -4.70 -8.01
N VAL A 136 12.16 -4.67 -9.05
CA VAL A 136 12.62 -4.55 -10.45
C VAL A 136 13.05 -3.12 -10.81
N HIS A 137 12.55 -2.10 -10.10
CA HIS A 137 12.88 -0.69 -10.34
C HIS A 137 13.97 -0.13 -9.43
N ASP A 138 14.60 -0.95 -8.58
CA ASP A 138 15.69 -0.55 -7.70
C ASP A 138 17.01 -1.26 -8.08
N PRO A 139 17.90 -0.65 -8.87
CA PRO A 139 19.20 -1.26 -9.17
C PRO A 139 20.17 -1.30 -7.98
N ASP A 140 19.84 -0.77 -6.79
CA ASP A 140 20.85 -0.55 -5.73
C ASP A 140 20.46 -0.92 -4.27
N SER A 141 19.33 -1.58 -3.99
CA SER A 141 18.92 -1.77 -2.58
C SER A 141 18.57 -3.17 -2.08
N ILE A 142 19.18 -4.22 -2.63
CA ILE A 142 19.39 -5.47 -1.87
C ILE A 142 20.85 -5.92 -1.97
N GLY A 143 21.75 -5.14 -1.36
CA GLY A 143 23.01 -5.70 -0.89
C GLY A 143 22.72 -6.66 0.27
N PRO A 144 23.22 -7.90 0.28
CA PRO A 144 23.13 -8.76 1.46
C PRO A 144 23.74 -8.02 2.65
N PRO A 145 23.24 -8.21 3.89
CA PRO A 145 23.71 -7.47 5.06
C PRO A 145 25.23 -7.63 5.19
N LYS A 146 25.96 -6.58 4.81
CA LYS A 146 27.39 -6.45 5.05
C LYS A 146 27.58 -6.48 6.55
N ALA A 147 28.36 -7.46 6.99
CA ALA A 147 28.83 -7.64 8.36
C ALA A 147 29.09 -6.28 9.03
N ARG A 148 28.23 -5.91 9.97
CA ARG A 148 28.52 -4.84 10.91
C ARG A 148 29.64 -5.34 11.82
N GLY A 149 30.82 -4.81 11.59
CA GLY A 149 31.90 -4.79 12.58
C GLY A 149 31.33 -4.31 13.91
N ARG A 150 31.42 -5.17 14.92
CA ARG A 150 31.23 -4.80 16.31
C ARG A 150 32.61 -4.76 16.95
N SER A 151 33.21 -3.57 16.91
CA SER A 151 34.29 -3.20 17.81
C SER A 151 33.68 -2.90 19.19
N GLY A 152 34.32 -3.42 20.25
CA GLY A 152 34.21 -2.89 21.60
C GLY A 152 33.13 -3.49 22.51
N ARG A 153 33.45 -4.59 23.20
CA ARG A 153 33.03 -4.76 24.60
C ARG A 153 34.22 -5.19 25.45
N HIS A 154 34.47 -4.35 26.45
CA HIS A 154 35.36 -4.57 27.58
C HIS A 154 35.16 -5.94 28.24
N LEU A 155 36.27 -6.64 28.43
CA LEU A 155 36.51 -7.53 29.55
C LEU A 155 37.91 -7.18 30.09
N GLY A 156 37.96 -6.53 31.26
CA GLY A 156 39.06 -6.76 32.20
C GLY A 156 38.96 -8.22 32.67
N GLN A 157 40.03 -8.93 33.03
CA GLN A 157 41.16 -8.57 33.86
C GLN A 157 42.25 -9.65 33.69
N LYS A 158 43.52 -9.22 33.87
CA LYS A 158 44.69 -9.98 34.39
C LYS A 158 45.20 -11.15 33.53
N ALA A 159 46.49 -11.38 33.31
CA ALA A 159 47.72 -10.74 33.80
C ALA A 159 48.89 -11.14 32.87
N ALA A 160 49.91 -10.25 32.82
CA ALA A 160 51.36 -10.51 32.75
C ALA A 160 51.89 -11.43 31.62
N VAL A 161 52.93 -11.10 30.85
CA VAL A 161 54.25 -10.56 31.23
C VAL A 161 54.87 -9.92 29.97
N GLY A 162 55.40 -8.71 30.12
CA GLY A 162 56.06 -7.96 29.05
C GLY A 162 57.44 -8.52 28.69
N ALA A 163 57.78 -8.38 27.41
CA ALA A 163 59.11 -8.66 26.88
C ALA A 163 59.91 -7.36 26.72
N ARG A 164 61.20 -7.46 27.07
CA ARG A 164 62.37 -6.65 26.67
C ARG A 164 62.55 -5.27 27.34
N ARG A 165 63.71 -5.13 28.00
CA ARG A 165 64.89 -4.46 27.41
C ARG A 165 66.14 -4.64 28.28
N GLY A 166 67.20 -5.15 27.64
CA GLY A 166 68.49 -4.48 27.55
C GLY A 166 69.29 -4.11 28.80
N ARG A 167 70.43 -4.80 28.92
CA ARG A 167 71.80 -4.24 28.84
C ARG A 167 72.51 -3.83 30.14
N VAL A 168 73.77 -4.29 30.16
CA VAL A 168 74.99 -3.78 30.81
C VAL A 168 75.32 -4.33 32.22
N GLY A 169 76.48 -5.01 32.28
CA GLY A 169 77.51 -4.66 33.27
C GLY A 169 77.85 -5.69 34.36
N GLY A 170 78.80 -6.58 34.06
CA GLY A 170 80.11 -6.62 34.73
C GLY A 170 80.26 -6.92 36.22
N PHE A 171 81.12 -7.92 36.46
CA PHE A 171 82.16 -8.05 37.52
C PHE A 171 81.86 -8.67 38.89
N GLY A 172 82.68 -9.70 39.19
CA GLY A 172 83.17 -10.11 40.50
C GLY A 172 82.24 -11.05 41.26
N GLY A 173 82.67 -12.14 41.88
CA GLY A 173 83.98 -12.63 42.25
C GLY A 173 83.79 -13.90 43.11
N ALA A 174 84.86 -14.66 43.24
CA ALA A 174 84.97 -16.00 43.81
C ALA A 174 84.50 -16.17 45.28
N ASP A 175 83.98 -17.38 45.57
CA ASP A 175 84.28 -18.33 46.66
C ASP A 175 84.44 -17.84 48.12
N PRO A 176 84.24 -18.70 49.15
CA PRO A 176 84.35 -20.18 49.14
C PRO A 176 83.14 -20.99 49.64
#